data_AF-A0A0F7PVL6-F1
#
_entry.id   AF-A0A0F7PVL6-F1
#
_cell.length_a   1.000
_cell.length_b   1.000
_cell.length_c   1.000
_cell.angle_alpha   90.00
_cell.angle_beta   90.00
_cell.angle_gamma   90.00
#
_symmetry.space_group_name_H-M   'P 1'
#
loop_
_entity.id
_entity.type
_entity.pdbx_description
1 polymer ?
#
loop_
_entity_poly.entity_id
_entity_poly.type
_entity_poly.pdbx_seq_one_letter_code
_entity_poly.pdbx_strand_id
1 'polypeptide(L)'
;MTIILGNDAAWTATQPSGVALASFAVGNWHLIFAGSSYRHLLDHAEEGLISTSRPFCTVAEAAALLAAAGKIAGAPVDLIAIDMPLSLEPITARRVSDNQVSAAYGARHCIMHTPSAIRPGKIGGYTKRREG
;
A
#
# COMPACT_ATOMS: atom_id res chain seq x y z
N MET A 1 4.59 15.50 16.00
CA MET A 1 3.73 14.34 15.73
C MET A 1 4.00 13.94 14.29
N THR A 2 4.27 12.66 14.03
CA THR A 2 4.56 12.16 12.68
C THR A 2 3.42 11.27 12.23
N ILE A 3 2.89 11.50 11.04
CA ILE A 3 1.78 10.74 10.44
C ILE A 3 2.32 9.86 9.32
N ILE A 4 2.06 8.56 9.41
CA ILE A 4 2.46 7.56 8.43
C ILE A 4 1.22 6.91 7.82
N LEU A 5 1.16 6.92 6.49
CA LEU A 5 0.20 6.14 5.71
C LEU A 5 0.86 4.85 5.22
N GLY A 6 0.48 3.73 5.80
CA GLY A 6 0.86 2.39 5.35
C GLY A 6 -0.07 1.87 4.26
N ASN A 7 0.50 1.22 3.25
CA ASN A 7 -0.20 0.61 2.13
C ASN A 7 0.25 -0.83 1.93
N ASP A 8 -0.65 -1.78 2.17
CA ASP A 8 -0.48 -3.18 1.78
C ASP A 8 -0.98 -3.35 0.34
N ALA A 9 -0.05 -3.19 -0.59
CA ALA A 9 -0.39 -3.15 -2.00
C ALA A 9 -0.80 -4.55 -2.47
N ALA A 10 -1.96 -4.67 -3.11
CA ALA A 10 -2.40 -5.96 -3.66
C ALA A 10 -1.58 -6.43 -4.87
N TRP A 11 -0.71 -5.55 -5.40
CA TRP A 11 0.18 -5.78 -6.54
C TRP A 11 -0.57 -6.15 -7.85
N THR A 12 -1.85 -5.83 -7.97
CA THR A 12 -2.65 -6.04 -9.19
C THR A 12 -3.45 -4.79 -9.51
N ALA A 13 -3.91 -4.68 -10.75
CA ALA A 13 -4.75 -3.55 -11.18
C ALA A 13 -6.18 -3.59 -10.59
N THR A 14 -6.65 -4.74 -10.10
CA THR A 14 -8.08 -4.96 -9.79
C THR A 14 -8.37 -5.33 -8.35
N GLN A 15 -7.38 -5.80 -7.57
CA GLN A 15 -7.56 -6.13 -6.17
C GLN A 15 -7.36 -4.88 -5.29
N PRO A 16 -8.20 -4.68 -4.26
CA PRO A 16 -8.08 -3.55 -3.35
C PRO A 16 -6.80 -3.67 -2.52
N SER A 17 -6.10 -2.55 -2.33
CA SER A 17 -4.93 -2.47 -1.44
C SER A 17 -5.36 -2.02 -0.05
N GLY A 18 -4.86 -2.71 0.98
CA GLY A 18 -5.12 -2.36 2.37
C GLY A 18 -4.41 -1.07 2.75
N VAL A 19 -4.97 -0.31 3.67
CA VAL A 19 -4.37 0.94 4.17
C VAL A 19 -4.46 1.04 5.68
N ALA A 20 -3.42 1.61 6.27
CA ALA A 20 -3.37 1.92 7.70
C ALA A 20 -2.81 3.33 7.90
N LEU A 21 -3.39 4.09 8.83
CA LEU A 21 -2.91 5.40 9.22
C LEU A 21 -2.43 5.32 10.66
N ALA A 22 -1.17 5.62 10.90
CA ALA A 22 -0.57 5.61 12.21
C ALA A 22 0.05 6.97 12.54
N SER A 23 0.02 7.34 13.81
CA SER A 23 0.76 8.48 14.32
C SER A 23 1.84 8.05 15.30
N PHE A 24 2.94 8.80 15.30
CA PHE A 24 3.96 8.75 16.32
C PHE A 24 3.99 10.09 17.07
N ALA A 25 3.71 10.03 18.36
CA ALA A 25 3.73 11.18 19.25
C ALA A 25 4.23 10.76 20.64
N VAL A 26 5.08 11.59 21.26
CA VAL A 26 5.57 11.39 22.63
C VAL A 26 6.16 9.98 22.84
N GLY A 27 6.91 9.49 21.84
CA GLY A 27 7.58 8.18 21.92
C GLY A 27 6.67 6.96 21.68
N ASN A 28 5.38 7.14 21.41
CA ASN A 28 4.41 6.05 21.24
C ASN A 28 3.78 6.05 19.85
N TRP A 29 3.43 4.84 19.39
CA TRP A 29 2.68 4.61 18.16
C TRP A 29 1.19 4.46 18.47
N HIS A 30 0.36 5.12 17.68
CA HIS A 30 -1.09 4.99 17.73
C HIS A 30 -1.64 4.68 16.34
N LEU A 31 -2.48 3.65 16.25
CA LEU A 31 -3.26 3.38 15.05
C LEU A 31 -4.48 4.30 15.03
N ILE A 32 -4.59 5.12 14.00
CA ILE A 32 -5.72 6.04 13.79
C ILE A 32 -6.80 5.36 12.95
N PHE A 33 -6.39 4.65 11.89
CA PHE A 33 -7.32 4.01 10.97
C PHE A 33 -6.69 2.76 10.36
N ALA A 34 -7.52 1.75 10.08
CA ALA A 34 -7.16 0.61 9.24
C ALA A 34 -8.35 0.21 8.36
N GLY A 35 -8.10 -0.01 7.08
CA GLY A 35 -9.13 -0.39 6.10
C GLY A 35 -8.59 -1.37 5.06
N SER A 36 -9.48 -2.20 4.51
CA SER A 36 -9.14 -3.18 3.48
C SER A 36 -9.07 -2.60 2.07
N SER A 37 -9.33 -1.31 1.91
CA SER A 37 -9.30 -0.62 0.62
C SER A 37 -9.11 0.89 0.78
N TYR A 38 -8.61 1.55 -0.27
CA TYR A 38 -8.64 3.01 -0.39
C TYR A 38 -10.03 3.60 -0.24
N ARG A 39 -11.08 2.88 -0.67
CA ARG A 39 -12.47 3.31 -0.54
C ARG A 39 -12.87 3.47 0.93
N HIS A 40 -12.51 2.53 1.79
CA HIS A 40 -12.80 2.65 3.24
C HIS A 40 -12.18 3.91 3.85
N LEU A 41 -10.98 4.29 3.42
CA LEU A 41 -10.32 5.51 3.90
C LEU A 41 -11.08 6.77 3.43
N LEU A 42 -11.45 6.83 2.15
CA LEU A 42 -12.20 7.95 1.59
C LEU A 42 -13.58 8.08 2.23
N ASP A 43 -14.28 6.96 2.43
CA ASP A 43 -15.58 6.89 3.12
C ASP A 43 -15.49 7.38 4.55
N HIS A 44 -14.40 7.05 5.25
CA HIS A 44 -14.20 7.49 6.62
C HIS A 44 -13.89 9.00 6.72
N ALA A 45 -13.28 9.58 5.69
CA ALA A 45 -12.96 11.00 5.64
C ALA A 45 -14.15 11.90 5.23
N GLU A 46 -15.10 11.40 4.45
CA GLU A 46 -16.30 12.14 4.06
C GLU A 46 -17.54 11.64 4.83
N GLU A 47 -18.11 12.49 5.68
CA GLU A 47 -19.41 12.23 6.35
C GLU A 47 -20.62 12.20 5.39
N GLY A 48 -20.42 12.10 4.06
CA GLY A 48 -21.49 11.88 3.10
C GLY A 48 -21.23 12.39 1.68
N LEU A 49 -20.95 11.45 0.76
CA LEU A 49 -21.44 11.30 -0.63
C LEU A 49 -20.39 10.53 -1.46
N ILE A 50 -20.72 9.28 -1.78
CA ILE A 50 -19.80 8.35 -2.44
C ILE A 50 -20.07 8.31 -3.94
N SER A 51 -19.05 8.64 -4.75
CA SER A 51 -18.99 8.18 -6.14
C SER A 51 -18.85 6.65 -6.17
N THR A 52 -19.76 5.96 -6.86
CA THR A 52 -19.83 4.49 -6.95
C THR A 52 -18.80 3.86 -7.89
N SER A 53 -17.91 4.66 -8.48
CA SER A 53 -16.88 4.19 -9.40
C SER A 53 -15.68 3.57 -8.67
N ARG A 54 -15.20 2.44 -9.20
CA ARG A 54 -13.94 1.81 -8.76
C ARG A 54 -12.79 2.82 -8.91
N PRO A 55 -11.93 3.00 -7.88
CA PRO A 55 -10.78 3.88 -8.01
C PRO A 55 -9.82 3.30 -9.07
N PHE A 56 -9.53 4.11 -10.09
CA PHE A 56 -8.47 3.87 -11.05
C PHE A 56 -7.28 4.71 -10.63
N CYS A 57 -6.25 4.09 -10.04
CA CYS A 57 -5.13 4.79 -9.42
C CYS A 57 -4.51 5.86 -10.36
N THR A 58 -5.04 7.09 -10.27
CA THR A 58 -4.60 8.28 -11.00
C THR A 58 -3.90 9.22 -10.03
N VAL A 59 -3.18 10.21 -10.56
CA VAL A 59 -2.56 11.26 -9.74
C VAL A 59 -3.61 11.99 -8.88
N ALA A 60 -4.81 12.22 -9.42
CA ALA A 60 -5.90 12.87 -8.70
C ALA A 60 -6.41 12.02 -7.52
N GLU A 61 -6.50 10.71 -7.68
CA GLU A 61 -6.88 9.80 -6.59
C GLU A 61 -5.82 9.71 -5.49
N ALA A 62 -4.53 9.74 -5.85
CA ALA A 62 -3.45 9.79 -4.86
C ALA A 62 -3.52 11.06 -4.00
N ALA A 63 -3.80 12.22 -4.62
CA ALA A 63 -4.00 13.47 -3.90
C ALA A 63 -5.22 13.40 -2.97
N ALA A 64 -6.33 12.80 -3.43
CA ALA A 64 -7.53 12.62 -2.62
C ALA A 64 -7.27 11.72 -1.40
N LEU A 65 -6.48 10.64 -1.55
CA LEU A 65 -6.12 9.76 -0.44
C LEU A 65 -5.25 10.47 0.61
N LEU A 66 -4.29 11.30 0.18
CA LEU A 66 -3.47 12.08 1.09
C LEU A 66 -4.28 13.15 1.83
N ALA A 67 -5.21 13.81 1.14
CA ALA A 67 -6.12 14.77 1.76
C ALA A 67 -7.03 14.09 2.79
N ALA A 68 -7.61 12.93 2.46
CA ALA A 68 -8.43 12.14 3.37
C ALA A 68 -7.66 11.68 4.61
N ALA A 69 -6.46 11.11 4.41
CA ALA A 69 -5.58 10.71 5.50
C ALA A 69 -5.23 11.90 6.40
N GLY A 70 -4.91 13.05 5.81
CA GLY A 70 -4.60 14.26 6.57
C GLY A 70 -5.79 14.78 7.38
N LYS A 71 -7.00 14.70 6.82
CA LYS A 71 -8.24 15.05 7.52
C LYS A 71 -8.50 14.13 8.72
N ILE A 72 -8.35 12.82 8.52
CA ILE A 72 -8.54 11.81 9.58
C ILE A 72 -7.50 11.97 10.70
N ALA A 73 -6.23 12.24 10.35
CA ALA A 73 -5.16 12.43 11.33
C ALA A 73 -5.16 13.82 12.00
N GLY A 74 -5.90 14.79 11.45
CA GLY A 74 -5.82 16.20 11.86
C GLY A 74 -4.47 16.88 11.56
N ALA A 75 -3.63 16.26 10.72
CA ALA A 75 -2.30 16.72 10.35
C ALA A 75 -1.88 16.13 8.99
N PRO A 76 -1.02 16.78 8.20
CA PRO A 76 -0.55 16.24 6.93
C PRO A 76 0.22 14.92 7.10
N VAL A 77 0.19 14.07 6.08
CA VAL A 77 0.98 12.83 6.04
C VAL A 77 2.45 13.17 5.80
N ASP A 78 3.34 12.68 6.66
CA ASP A 78 4.79 12.91 6.55
C ASP A 78 5.48 11.83 5.72
N LEU A 79 5.00 10.58 5.82
CA LEU A 79 5.61 9.42 5.17
C LEU A 79 4.56 8.45 4.64
N ILE A 80 4.83 7.88 3.47
CA ILE A 80 4.07 6.77 2.93
C ILE A 80 4.95 5.52 2.95
N ALA A 81 4.50 4.47 3.63
CA ALA A 81 5.14 3.16 3.63
C ALA A 81 4.33 2.23 2.72
N ILE A 82 4.99 1.58 1.76
CA ILE A 82 4.32 0.67 0.83
C ILE A 82 4.94 -0.72 0.92
N ASP A 83 4.13 -1.72 1.24
CA ASP A 83 4.52 -3.13 1.14
C ASP A 83 4.43 -3.58 -0.31
N MET A 84 5.52 -3.37 -1.06
CA MET A 84 5.68 -3.92 -2.40
C MET A 84 7.08 -4.45 -2.65
N PRO A 85 7.20 -5.56 -3.41
CA PRO A 85 8.50 -6.04 -3.87
C PRO A 85 9.05 -5.10 -4.96
N LEU A 86 10.23 -4.54 -4.70
CA LEU A 86 10.97 -3.69 -5.63
C LEU A 86 12.07 -4.47 -6.34
N SER A 87 12.27 -4.18 -7.62
CA SER A 87 13.29 -4.82 -8.45
C SER A 87 13.70 -3.93 -9.61
N LEU A 88 14.98 -4.00 -10.01
CA LEU A 88 15.45 -3.33 -11.22
C LEU A 88 14.92 -4.01 -12.49
N GLU A 89 14.63 -5.31 -12.39
CA GLU A 89 14.06 -6.13 -13.45
C GLU A 89 12.61 -6.54 -13.12
N PRO A 90 11.71 -6.65 -14.11
CA PRO A 90 10.34 -7.09 -13.87
C PRO A 90 10.28 -8.43 -13.14
N ILE A 91 9.49 -8.48 -12.06
CA ILE A 91 9.22 -9.74 -11.34
C ILE A 91 8.03 -10.41 -12.04
N THR A 92 8.32 -11.39 -12.89
CA THR A 92 7.31 -12.10 -13.69
C THR A 92 6.99 -13.51 -13.19
N ALA A 93 7.80 -14.03 -12.27
CA ALA A 93 7.63 -15.34 -11.68
C ALA A 93 8.30 -15.40 -10.31
N ARG A 94 8.04 -16.50 -9.59
CA ARG A 94 8.63 -16.80 -8.29
C ARG A 94 10.13 -17.01 -8.40
N ARG A 95 10.90 -16.35 -7.53
CA ARG A 95 12.35 -16.51 -7.45
C ARG A 95 12.70 -17.76 -6.65
N VAL A 96 13.93 -18.24 -6.81
CA VAL A 96 14.47 -19.35 -6.02
C VAL A 96 14.41 -19.04 -4.52
N SER A 97 14.72 -17.79 -4.13
CA SER A 97 14.60 -17.30 -2.75
C SER A 97 13.17 -17.43 -2.20
N ASP A 98 12.17 -17.04 -2.97
CA ASP A 98 10.76 -17.05 -2.53
C ASP A 98 10.28 -18.49 -2.26
N ASN A 99 10.75 -19.44 -3.09
CA ASN A 99 10.52 -20.86 -2.89
C ASN A 99 11.18 -21.39 -1.63
N GLN A 100 12.45 -21.03 -1.39
CA GLN A 100 13.19 -21.48 -0.21
C GLN A 100 12.56 -20.95 1.09
N VAL A 101 12.17 -19.67 1.13
CA VAL A 101 11.50 -19.08 2.29
C VAL A 101 10.14 -19.75 2.52
N SER A 102 9.36 -19.95 1.47
CA SER A 102 8.05 -20.61 1.60
C SER A 102 8.18 -22.07 2.04
N ALA A 103 9.20 -22.79 1.57
CA ALA A 103 9.46 -24.16 1.99
C ALA A 103 9.88 -24.21 3.46
N ALA A 104 10.76 -23.30 3.91
CA ALA A 104 11.26 -23.29 5.28
C ALA A 104 10.24 -22.79 6.31
N TYR A 105 9.40 -21.82 5.94
CA TYR A 105 8.55 -21.09 6.89
C TYR A 105 7.05 -21.15 6.59
N GLY A 106 6.64 -21.83 5.51
CA GLY A 106 5.24 -21.84 5.08
C GLY A 106 4.27 -22.43 6.09
N ALA A 107 4.71 -23.46 6.83
CA ALA A 107 3.93 -24.06 7.91
C ALA A 107 3.68 -23.11 9.10
N ARG A 108 4.33 -21.95 9.14
CA ARG A 108 4.18 -20.90 10.17
C ARG A 108 3.39 -19.69 9.67
N HIS A 109 2.66 -19.84 8.56
CA HIS A 109 1.94 -18.76 7.88
C HIS A 109 2.83 -17.64 7.30
N CYS A 110 4.15 -17.89 7.17
CA CYS A 110 5.10 -16.96 6.53
C CYS A 110 5.37 -17.35 5.07
N ILE A 111 4.32 -17.68 4.32
CA ILE A 111 4.43 -18.03 2.90
C ILE A 111 4.63 -16.75 2.09
N MET A 112 5.59 -16.76 1.17
CA MET A 112 5.75 -15.66 0.22
C MET A 112 4.61 -15.69 -0.79
N HIS A 113 3.98 -14.54 -1.01
CA HIS A 113 3.05 -14.35 -2.12
C HIS A 113 3.67 -14.81 -3.44
N THR A 114 2.88 -15.45 -4.30
CA THR A 114 3.35 -15.96 -5.60
C THR A 114 3.35 -14.83 -6.62
N PRO A 115 4.51 -14.35 -7.07
CA PRO A 115 4.58 -13.36 -8.12
C PRO A 115 4.21 -13.99 -9.47
N SER A 116 3.64 -13.18 -10.36
CA SER A 116 3.30 -13.53 -11.74
C SER A 116 3.63 -12.36 -12.66
N ALA A 117 3.50 -12.56 -13.98
CA ALA A 117 3.62 -11.48 -14.95
C ALA A 117 2.69 -10.28 -14.68
N ILE A 118 1.61 -10.51 -13.90
CA ILE A 118 0.65 -9.48 -13.48
C ILE A 118 0.98 -8.93 -12.09
N ARG A 119 1.58 -9.74 -11.20
CA ARG A 119 1.78 -9.43 -9.77
C ARG A 119 3.25 -9.56 -9.36
N PRO A 120 4.02 -8.49 -9.11
CA PRO A 120 3.73 -7.07 -9.28
C PRO A 120 3.85 -6.59 -10.73
N GLY A 121 4.25 -7.46 -11.66
CA GLY A 121 4.40 -7.12 -13.08
C GLY A 121 5.31 -5.91 -13.30
N LYS A 122 4.87 -4.97 -14.15
CA LYS A 122 5.60 -3.72 -14.42
C LYS A 122 5.68 -2.79 -13.19
N ILE A 123 4.72 -2.88 -12.26
CA ILE A 123 4.61 -1.95 -11.11
C ILE A 123 5.85 -2.03 -10.20
N GLY A 124 6.42 -3.22 -10.00
CA GLY A 124 7.64 -3.41 -9.22
C GLY A 124 8.93 -2.87 -9.86
N GLY A 125 8.88 -2.44 -11.13
CA GLY A 125 10.02 -1.92 -11.91
C GLY A 125 10.07 -0.41 -12.08
N TYR A 126 9.08 0.36 -11.57
CA TYR A 126 9.04 1.82 -11.75
C TYR A 126 9.92 2.61 -10.76
N THR A 127 10.56 1.95 -9.78
CA THR A 127 11.44 2.64 -8.81
C THR A 127 12.84 2.91 -9.35
N LYS A 128 13.02 3.05 -10.67
CA LYS A 128 14.24 3.66 -11.20
C LYS A 128 14.28 5.11 -10.69
N ARG A 129 15.30 5.45 -9.91
CA ARG A 129 15.71 6.85 -9.80
C ARG A 129 15.81 7.40 -11.23
N ARG A 130 15.14 8.51 -11.51
CA ARG A 130 15.57 9.38 -12.60
C ARG A 130 16.90 9.98 -12.16
N GLU A 131 17.98 9.25 -12.35
CA GLU A 131 19.30 9.87 -12.46
C GLU A 131 19.36 10.45 -13.86
N GLY A 132 19.56 11.77 -13.92
CA GLY A 132 19.60 12.57 -15.13
C GLY A 132 20.88 12.38 -15.94
#